data_AF-A0AAE3ITG6-F1
#
_entry.id   AF-A0AAE3ITG6-F1
#
_cell.length_a   1.000
_cell.length_b   1.000
_cell.length_c   1.000
_cell.angle_alpha   90.00
_cell.angle_beta   90.00
_cell.angle_gamma   90.00
#
_symmetry.space_group_name_H-M   'P 1'
#
loop_
_entity.id
_entity.type
_entity.pdbx_description
1 polymer ?
#
loop_
_entity_poly.entity_id
_entity_poly.type
_entity_poly.pdbx_seq_one_letter_code
_entity_poly.pdbx_strand_id
1 'polypeptide(L)'
;MLYIVLAFIALWILSAFFSYYLFYLIVVSVCSIGILTIFFWKIVWDGLYTQYRLRTDPDFQKNMEKRNERKRREKEKKLRKLSPFQQWKTKVSEKLGSFFSLVLLLGIFLGIPAGALAIGGSFLLDFPSYLFGKTNTITGYVTDYENVSGNKSLSYVLVEIENTDYVLTKPAEFYLGDKVTIDYLPHTKIIRDFEIVEDRITETTIAPVDPSVIDNPLAGSWEFSDENVYISLLLSESGSANWSKITGDDSEGTFYYGNWKYDETNKSITINVTSAEDHSWQPVEYPEEIDIQVATFTEDTLEVEIDGEKFSLTRMW
;
A
#
# COMPACT_ATOMS: atom_id res chain seq x y z
N MET A 1 -14.46 -36.42 26.05
CA MET A 1 -15.21 -35.34 26.76
C MET A 1 -14.40 -34.06 26.82
N LEU A 2 -13.23 -34.02 27.49
CA LEU A 2 -12.39 -32.82 27.60
C LEU A 2 -11.99 -32.21 26.23
N TYR A 3 -11.59 -33.05 25.28
CA TYR A 3 -11.20 -32.63 23.93
C TYR A 3 -12.36 -32.06 23.10
N ILE A 4 -13.59 -32.50 23.35
CA ILE A 4 -14.80 -31.98 22.67
C ILE A 4 -15.11 -30.59 23.23
N VAL A 5 -14.99 -30.40 24.54
CA VAL A 5 -15.19 -29.09 25.19
C VAL A 5 -14.12 -28.09 24.76
N LEU A 6 -12.86 -28.50 24.65
CA LEU A 6 -11.77 -27.65 24.14
C LEU A 6 -11.96 -27.29 22.66
N ALA A 7 -12.43 -28.24 21.83
CA ALA A 7 -12.77 -27.95 20.44
C ALA A 7 -13.92 -26.95 20.32
N PHE A 8 -14.96 -27.05 21.17
CA PHE A 8 -16.05 -26.07 21.21
C PHE A 8 -15.59 -24.69 21.68
N ILE A 9 -14.67 -24.59 22.64
CA ILE A 9 -14.11 -23.31 23.09
C ILE A 9 -13.28 -22.66 21.99
N ALA A 10 -12.46 -23.43 21.26
CA ALA A 10 -11.69 -22.94 20.12
C ALA A 10 -12.60 -22.46 18.99
N LEU A 11 -13.66 -23.21 18.67
CA LEU A 11 -14.67 -22.83 17.68
C LEU A 11 -15.45 -21.58 18.12
N TRP A 12 -15.68 -21.41 19.43
CA TRP A 12 -16.32 -20.22 19.99
C TRP A 12 -15.42 -18.99 19.92
N ILE A 13 -14.12 -19.13 20.19
CA ILE A 13 -13.14 -18.03 20.09
C ILE A 13 -12.88 -17.63 18.64
N LEU A 14 -12.75 -18.60 17.72
CA LEU A 14 -12.69 -18.34 16.28
C LEU A 14 -13.98 -17.68 15.78
N SER A 15 -15.14 -18.18 16.24
CA SER A 15 -16.42 -17.54 15.92
C SER A 15 -16.49 -16.13 16.50
N ALA A 16 -15.97 -15.86 17.71
CA ALA A 16 -15.97 -14.54 18.32
C ALA A 16 -15.09 -13.55 17.52
N PHE A 17 -13.92 -14.01 17.06
CA PHE A 17 -12.97 -13.21 16.27
C PHE A 17 -13.52 -12.87 14.87
N PHE A 18 -14.10 -13.85 14.16
CA PHE A 18 -14.80 -13.62 12.88
C PHE A 18 -16.17 -12.94 13.08
N SER A 19 -16.80 -13.13 14.23
CA SER A 19 -18.11 -12.54 14.55
C SER A 19 -18.00 -11.04 14.76
N TYR A 20 -16.88 -10.43 15.11
CA TYR A 20 -16.94 -8.97 15.32
C TYR A 20 -17.39 -8.25 14.05
N TYR A 21 -16.78 -8.54 12.91
CA TYR A 21 -17.16 -7.97 11.62
C TYR A 21 -18.42 -8.61 11.01
N LEU A 22 -18.61 -9.94 11.16
CA LEU A 22 -19.80 -10.62 10.66
C LEU A 22 -21.06 -10.25 11.47
N PHE A 23 -20.95 -10.04 12.78
CA PHE A 23 -22.00 -9.56 13.68
C PHE A 23 -22.31 -8.10 13.37
N TYR A 24 -21.32 -7.22 13.15
CA TYR A 24 -21.62 -5.88 12.69
C TYR A 24 -22.36 -5.90 11.34
N LEU A 25 -21.94 -6.76 10.40
CA LEU A 25 -22.60 -6.87 9.10
C LEU A 25 -24.01 -7.47 9.22
N ILE A 26 -24.21 -8.50 10.05
CA ILE A 26 -25.52 -9.12 10.31
C ILE A 26 -26.42 -8.19 11.11
N VAL A 27 -25.93 -7.51 12.14
CA VAL A 27 -26.69 -6.55 12.93
C VAL A 27 -27.05 -5.34 12.09
N VAL A 28 -26.12 -4.80 11.30
CA VAL A 28 -26.43 -3.73 10.33
C VAL A 28 -27.44 -4.25 9.30
N SER A 29 -27.31 -5.46 8.78
CA SER A 29 -28.27 -6.01 7.81
C SER A 29 -29.65 -6.24 8.42
N VAL A 30 -29.75 -6.84 9.61
CA VAL A 30 -31.01 -7.11 10.32
C VAL A 30 -31.66 -5.80 10.77
N CYS A 31 -30.90 -4.83 11.26
CA CYS A 31 -31.41 -3.50 11.60
C CYS A 31 -31.85 -2.74 10.34
N SER A 32 -31.08 -2.79 9.25
CA SER A 32 -31.43 -2.13 7.99
C SER A 32 -32.66 -2.75 7.37
N ILE A 33 -32.74 -4.08 7.30
CA ILE A 33 -33.91 -4.82 6.84
C ILE A 33 -35.09 -4.50 7.74
N GLY A 34 -34.97 -4.61 9.07
CA GLY A 34 -36.06 -4.35 10.01
C GLY A 34 -36.59 -2.91 9.94
N ILE A 35 -35.70 -1.92 9.85
CA ILE A 35 -36.08 -0.52 9.63
C ILE A 35 -36.78 -0.38 8.27
N LEU A 36 -36.23 -0.97 7.20
CA LEU A 36 -36.85 -0.99 5.87
C LEU A 36 -38.21 -1.67 5.88
N THR A 37 -38.41 -2.81 6.57
CA THR A 37 -39.73 -3.46 6.65
C THR A 37 -40.72 -2.64 7.45
N ILE A 38 -40.30 -1.96 8.52
CA ILE A 38 -41.19 -1.05 9.28
C ILE A 38 -41.57 0.16 8.41
N PHE A 39 -40.62 0.76 7.70
CA PHE A 39 -40.89 1.87 6.78
C PHE A 39 -41.74 1.41 5.59
N PHE A 40 -41.45 0.25 5.01
CA PHE A 40 -42.20 -0.32 3.90
C PHE A 40 -43.61 -0.69 4.34
N TRP A 41 -43.78 -1.38 5.47
CA TRP A 41 -45.10 -1.65 6.03
C TRP A 41 -45.85 -0.35 6.30
N LYS A 42 -45.24 0.63 6.97
CA LYS A 42 -45.91 1.89 7.27
C LYS A 42 -46.25 2.71 6.03
N ILE A 43 -45.36 2.81 5.05
CA ILE A 43 -45.58 3.61 3.84
C ILE A 43 -46.50 2.89 2.86
N VAL A 44 -46.23 1.61 2.61
CA VAL A 44 -46.94 0.81 1.60
C VAL A 44 -48.26 0.31 2.15
N TRP A 45 -48.33 -0.19 3.39
CA TRP A 45 -49.59 -0.66 3.95
C TRP A 45 -50.53 0.50 4.30
N ASP A 46 -50.09 1.55 5.03
CA ASP A 46 -51.00 2.70 5.26
C ASP A 46 -51.32 3.40 3.94
N GLY A 47 -50.36 3.51 3.02
CA GLY A 47 -50.58 4.13 1.71
C GLY A 47 -51.60 3.36 0.86
N LEU A 48 -51.41 2.05 0.69
CA LEU A 48 -52.33 1.17 -0.03
C LEU A 48 -53.68 1.06 0.67
N TYR A 49 -53.71 0.92 1.99
CA TYR A 49 -54.95 0.87 2.76
C TYR A 49 -55.74 2.17 2.61
N THR A 50 -55.06 3.32 2.65
CA THR A 50 -55.69 4.62 2.43
C THR A 50 -56.20 4.76 0.99
N GLN A 51 -55.44 4.33 -0.03
CA GLN A 51 -55.91 4.32 -1.42
C GLN A 51 -57.07 3.34 -1.66
N TYR A 52 -57.03 2.17 -1.04
CA TYR A 52 -58.10 1.18 -1.09
C TYR A 52 -59.39 1.76 -0.50
N ARG A 53 -59.32 2.36 0.69
CA ARG A 53 -60.48 3.01 1.34
C ARG A 53 -61.00 4.19 0.54
N LEU A 54 -60.12 4.98 -0.08
CA LEU A 54 -60.51 6.06 -0.99
C LEU A 54 -61.28 5.55 -2.22
N ARG A 55 -61.01 4.32 -2.69
CA ARG A 55 -61.77 3.70 -3.80
C ARG A 55 -63.08 3.05 -3.38
N THR A 56 -63.14 2.51 -2.15
CA THR A 56 -64.29 1.70 -1.69
C THR A 56 -65.31 2.49 -0.88
N ASP A 57 -64.92 3.57 -0.21
CA ASP A 57 -65.79 4.36 0.67
C ASP A 57 -65.83 5.84 0.23
N PRO A 58 -66.91 6.26 -0.48
CA PRO A 58 -67.06 7.64 -0.95
C PRO A 58 -67.25 8.65 0.19
N ASP A 59 -67.76 8.24 1.35
CA ASP A 59 -67.87 9.10 2.53
C ASP A 59 -66.49 9.34 3.15
N PHE A 60 -65.62 8.34 3.16
CA PHE A 60 -64.22 8.52 3.58
C PHE A 60 -63.47 9.50 2.68
N GLN A 61 -63.66 9.41 1.35
CA GLN A 61 -63.08 10.37 0.40
C GLN A 61 -63.55 11.81 0.67
N LYS A 62 -64.86 12.01 0.78
CA LYS A 62 -65.45 13.33 1.05
C LYS A 62 -64.99 13.92 2.38
N ASN A 63 -64.87 13.10 3.41
CA ASN A 63 -64.36 13.51 4.72
C ASN A 63 -62.86 13.86 4.68
N MET A 64 -62.06 13.11 3.90
CA MET A 64 -60.64 13.39 3.75
C MET A 64 -60.40 14.69 2.97
N GLU A 65 -61.15 14.93 1.90
CA GLU A 65 -61.13 16.19 1.15
C GLU A 65 -61.50 17.37 2.05
N LYS A 66 -62.60 17.26 2.81
CA LYS A 66 -63.02 18.29 3.77
C LYS A 66 -61.95 18.55 4.85
N ARG A 67 -61.27 17.51 5.33
CA ARG A 67 -60.17 17.63 6.29
C ARG A 67 -58.94 18.30 5.66
N ASN A 68 -58.60 17.95 4.43
CA ASN A 68 -57.48 18.53 3.69
C ASN A 68 -57.73 20.01 3.35
N GLU A 69 -58.96 20.36 2.96
CA GLU A 69 -59.38 21.75 2.79
C GLU A 69 -59.31 22.54 4.10
N ARG A 70 -59.78 21.98 5.22
CA ARG A 70 -59.63 22.62 6.53
C ARG A 70 -58.17 22.88 6.87
N LYS A 71 -57.30 21.90 6.68
CA LYS A 71 -55.84 22.05 6.90
C LYS A 71 -55.22 23.10 5.96
N ARG A 72 -55.63 23.15 4.68
CA ARG A 72 -55.17 24.17 3.73
C ARG A 72 -55.61 25.57 4.17
N ARG A 73 -56.89 25.76 4.51
CA ARG A 73 -57.42 27.03 5.01
C ARG A 73 -56.76 27.47 6.32
N GLU A 74 -56.45 26.55 7.22
CA GLU A 74 -55.71 26.85 8.46
C GLU A 74 -54.26 27.26 8.17
N LYS A 75 -53.57 26.57 7.27
CA LYS A 75 -52.22 26.96 6.83
C LYS A 75 -52.22 28.32 6.14
N GLU A 76 -53.18 28.59 5.26
CA GLU A 76 -53.35 29.89 4.62
C GLU A 76 -53.65 31.00 5.63
N LYS A 77 -54.51 30.75 6.62
CA LYS A 77 -54.78 31.70 7.71
C LYS A 77 -53.54 31.98 8.54
N LYS A 78 -52.72 30.97 8.85
CA LYS A 78 -51.45 31.14 9.55
C LYS A 78 -50.45 31.95 8.71
N LEU A 79 -50.34 31.64 7.41
CA LEU A 79 -49.48 32.37 6.48
C LEU A 79 -49.90 33.83 6.32
N ARG A 80 -51.20 34.12 6.16
CA ARG A 80 -51.73 35.49 6.05
C ARG A 80 -51.44 36.37 7.27
N LYS A 81 -51.19 35.79 8.44
CA LYS A 81 -50.80 36.52 9.67
C LYS A 81 -49.31 36.86 9.72
N LEU A 82 -48.49 36.31 8.83
CA LEU A 82 -47.05 36.53 8.75
C LEU A 82 -46.71 37.59 7.71
N SER A 83 -45.61 38.31 7.92
CA SER A 83 -45.11 39.29 6.96
C SER A 83 -44.69 38.61 5.64
N PRO A 84 -44.67 39.33 4.50
CA PRO A 84 -44.27 38.76 3.20
C PRO A 84 -42.91 38.07 3.23
N PHE A 85 -41.96 38.63 3.97
CA PHE A 85 -40.62 38.05 4.16
C PHE A 85 -40.65 36.75 4.98
N GLN A 86 -41.44 36.70 6.05
CA GLN A 86 -41.60 35.49 6.87
C GLN A 86 -42.31 34.36 6.10
N GLN A 87 -43.29 34.69 5.26
CA GLN A 87 -43.94 33.72 4.37
C GLN A 87 -42.97 33.14 3.33
N TRP A 88 -42.12 33.99 2.75
CA TRP A 88 -41.07 33.52 1.83
C TRP A 88 -40.06 32.62 2.55
N LYS A 89 -39.55 33.03 3.71
CA LYS A 89 -38.58 32.26 4.51
C LYS A 89 -39.12 30.88 4.90
N THR A 90 -40.38 30.78 5.31
CA THR A 90 -40.99 29.48 5.67
C THR A 90 -41.20 28.57 4.47
N LYS A 91 -41.67 29.11 3.33
CA LYS A 91 -41.76 28.33 2.08
C LYS A 91 -40.41 27.83 1.60
N VAL A 92 -39.39 28.68 1.69
CA VAL A 92 -38.01 28.35 1.30
C VAL A 92 -37.42 27.31 2.25
N SER A 93 -37.59 27.44 3.57
CA SER A 93 -37.10 26.46 4.53
C SER A 93 -37.79 25.10 4.42
N GLU A 94 -39.09 25.06 4.12
CA GLU A 94 -39.80 23.79 3.87
C GLU A 94 -39.27 23.10 2.62
N LYS A 95 -39.07 23.84 1.51
CA LYS A 95 -38.48 23.27 0.29
C LYS A 95 -37.03 22.81 0.48
N LEU A 96 -36.20 23.61 1.16
CA LEU A 96 -34.83 23.24 1.50
C LEU A 96 -34.78 22.02 2.42
N GLY A 97 -35.62 21.97 3.45
CA GLY A 97 -35.71 20.82 4.34
C GLY A 97 -36.10 19.54 3.60
N SER A 98 -37.06 19.62 2.68
CA SER A 98 -37.44 18.47 1.84
C SER A 98 -36.31 18.04 0.90
N PHE A 99 -35.56 18.99 0.33
CA PHE A 99 -34.42 18.69 -0.55
C PHE A 99 -33.27 18.06 0.22
N PHE A 100 -32.87 18.65 1.36
CA PHE A 100 -31.83 18.09 2.22
C PHE A 100 -32.21 16.72 2.79
N SER A 101 -33.49 16.51 3.14
CA SER A 101 -33.96 15.19 3.57
C SER A 101 -33.84 14.14 2.47
N LEU A 102 -34.07 14.51 1.20
CA LEU A 102 -33.90 13.61 0.06
C LEU A 102 -32.42 13.30 -0.19
N VAL A 103 -31.56 14.34 -0.16
CA VAL A 103 -30.10 14.18 -0.30
C VAL A 103 -29.53 13.31 0.81
N LEU A 104 -29.96 13.51 2.06
CA LEU A 104 -29.55 12.68 3.19
C LEU A 104 -30.01 11.23 3.01
N LEU A 105 -31.24 11.01 2.52
CA LEU A 105 -31.75 9.67 2.26
C LEU A 105 -30.93 8.97 1.16
N LEU A 106 -30.63 9.66 0.06
CA LEU A 106 -29.74 9.13 -0.99
C LEU A 106 -28.32 8.88 -0.48
N GLY A 107 -27.77 9.78 0.35
CA GLY A 107 -26.45 9.60 0.97
C GLY A 107 -26.38 8.38 1.88
N ILE A 108 -27.43 8.12 2.66
CA ILE A 108 -27.51 6.93 3.52
C ILE A 108 -27.68 5.66 2.68
N PHE A 109 -28.59 5.65 1.70
CA PHE A 109 -28.92 4.43 0.96
C PHE A 109 -27.95 4.09 -0.18
N LEU A 110 -27.25 5.08 -0.75
CA LEU A 110 -26.28 4.86 -1.82
C LEU A 110 -24.86 5.09 -1.33
N GLY A 111 -24.63 6.14 -0.56
CA GLY A 111 -23.30 6.52 -0.09
C GLY A 111 -22.71 5.53 0.91
N ILE A 112 -23.50 5.05 1.89
CA ILE A 112 -23.01 4.07 2.86
C ILE A 112 -22.66 2.73 2.19
N PRO A 113 -23.52 2.12 1.34
CA PRO A 113 -23.15 0.89 0.65
C PRO A 113 -21.98 1.07 -0.32
N ALA A 114 -21.92 2.17 -1.07
CA ALA A 114 -20.80 2.45 -1.97
C ALA A 114 -19.48 2.62 -1.19
N GLY A 115 -19.50 3.33 -0.07
CA GLY A 115 -18.33 3.49 0.81
C GLY A 115 -17.90 2.17 1.45
N ALA A 116 -18.86 1.36 1.90
CA ALA A 116 -18.59 0.02 2.43
C ALA A 116 -17.96 -0.90 1.37
N LEU A 117 -18.43 -0.84 0.12
CA LEU A 117 -17.85 -1.57 -1.01
C LEU A 117 -16.48 -1.03 -1.41
N ALA A 118 -16.25 0.28 -1.34
CA ALA A 118 -14.95 0.86 -1.65
C ALA A 118 -13.86 0.43 -0.65
N ILE A 119 -14.22 0.32 0.64
CA ILE A 119 -13.28 -0.05 1.70
C ILE A 119 -13.13 -1.57 1.81
N GLY A 120 -14.23 -2.32 1.74
CA GLY A 120 -14.27 -3.76 2.00
C GLY A 120 -14.41 -4.64 0.75
N GLY A 121 -14.51 -4.05 -0.44
CA GLY A 121 -14.79 -4.77 -1.68
C GLY A 121 -13.73 -5.80 -2.02
N SER A 122 -12.45 -5.43 -1.92
CA SER A 122 -11.33 -6.35 -2.16
C SER A 122 -11.36 -7.54 -1.17
N PHE A 123 -11.69 -7.30 0.10
CA PHE A 123 -11.86 -8.36 1.09
C PHE A 123 -13.04 -9.30 0.76
N LEU A 124 -14.16 -8.76 0.29
CA LEU A 124 -15.31 -9.56 -0.14
C LEU A 124 -14.99 -10.42 -1.37
N LEU A 125 -14.22 -9.87 -2.31
CA LEU A 125 -13.78 -10.61 -3.50
C LEU A 125 -12.78 -11.73 -3.15
N ASP A 126 -12.00 -11.55 -2.09
CA ASP A 126 -11.11 -12.58 -1.56
C ASP A 126 -11.79 -13.55 -0.57
N PHE A 127 -13.04 -13.30 -0.17
CA PHE A 127 -13.75 -14.19 0.76
C PHE A 127 -13.85 -15.65 0.26
N PRO A 128 -14.15 -15.92 -1.03
CA PRO A 128 -14.06 -17.28 -1.56
C PRO A 128 -12.64 -17.85 -1.47
N SER A 129 -11.62 -17.04 -1.78
CA SER A 129 -10.22 -17.45 -1.69
C SER A 129 -9.83 -17.82 -0.26
N TYR A 130 -10.30 -17.08 0.74
CA TYR A 130 -10.17 -17.40 2.16
C TYR A 130 -10.85 -18.73 2.55
N LEU A 131 -12.06 -18.98 2.05
CA LEU A 131 -12.82 -20.18 2.39
C LEU A 131 -12.28 -21.44 1.71
N PHE A 132 -11.84 -21.33 0.46
CA PHE A 132 -11.40 -22.47 -0.35
C PHE A 132 -9.88 -22.65 -0.38
N GLY A 133 -9.12 -21.79 0.30
CA GLY A 133 -7.66 -21.84 0.33
C GLY A 133 -7.02 -21.60 -1.04
N LYS A 134 -7.69 -20.85 -1.93
CA LYS A 134 -7.13 -20.52 -3.25
C LYS A 134 -6.22 -19.30 -3.12
N THR A 135 -4.95 -19.48 -3.41
CA THR A 135 -3.93 -18.43 -3.46
C THR A 135 -3.38 -18.32 -4.89
N ASN A 136 -2.83 -17.16 -5.21
CA ASN A 136 -1.96 -17.00 -6.36
C ASN A 136 -0.52 -17.02 -5.87
N THR A 137 0.38 -17.54 -6.69
CA THR A 137 1.81 -17.60 -6.37
C THR A 137 2.57 -16.68 -7.31
N ILE A 138 3.56 -15.95 -6.79
CA ILE A 138 4.53 -15.19 -7.57
C ILE A 138 5.92 -15.39 -6.97
N THR A 139 6.92 -15.45 -7.83
CA THR A 139 8.34 -15.50 -7.45
C THR A 139 9.02 -14.26 -8.01
N GLY A 140 9.78 -13.56 -7.19
CA GLY A 140 10.47 -12.33 -7.58
C GLY A 140 11.41 -11.84 -6.49
N TYR A 141 12.09 -10.72 -6.75
CA TYR A 141 13.01 -10.09 -5.81
C TYR A 141 12.31 -9.06 -4.94
N VAL A 142 12.68 -9.00 -3.66
CA VAL A 142 12.23 -7.93 -2.76
C VAL A 142 12.98 -6.65 -3.09
N THR A 143 12.29 -5.64 -3.61
CA THR A 143 12.89 -4.35 -4.02
C THR A 143 12.76 -3.28 -2.95
N ASP A 144 11.68 -3.29 -2.17
CA ASP A 144 11.45 -2.35 -1.08
C ASP A 144 10.58 -2.97 0.02
N TYR A 145 10.60 -2.40 1.22
CA TYR A 145 9.61 -2.67 2.25
C TYR A 145 9.32 -1.47 3.15
N GLU A 146 8.04 -1.26 3.45
CA GLU A 146 7.58 -0.21 4.36
C GLU A 146 6.87 -0.80 5.58
N ASN A 147 7.34 -0.42 6.78
CA ASN A 147 6.67 -0.75 8.03
C ASN A 147 5.50 0.22 8.28
N VAL A 148 4.30 -0.17 7.87
CA VAL A 148 3.08 0.61 8.11
C VAL A 148 2.57 0.31 9.53
N SER A 149 3.12 1.03 10.50
CA SER A 149 2.69 0.97 11.91
C SER A 149 1.55 1.95 12.17
N GLY A 150 0.32 1.45 12.21
CA GLY A 150 -0.82 2.22 12.71
C GLY A 150 -0.79 2.33 14.24
N ASN A 151 -0.90 3.55 14.79
CA ASN A 151 -0.80 3.91 16.21
C ASN A 151 -1.72 3.13 17.20
N LYS A 152 -2.56 2.17 16.75
CA LYS A 152 -3.56 1.49 17.60
C LYS A 152 -3.91 0.01 17.36
N SER A 153 -3.43 -0.74 16.37
CA SER A 153 -3.63 -2.23 16.35
C SER A 153 -3.25 -2.99 15.07
N LEU A 154 -2.97 -2.31 13.96
CA LEU A 154 -2.70 -2.96 12.67
C LEU A 154 -1.36 -2.46 12.15
N SER A 155 -0.27 -3.06 12.62
CA SER A 155 1.02 -2.97 11.96
C SER A 155 1.09 -4.07 10.90
N TYR A 156 1.38 -3.69 9.66
CA TYR A 156 1.69 -4.62 8.58
C TYR A 156 2.91 -4.09 7.84
N VAL A 157 3.58 -4.97 7.10
CA VAL A 157 4.70 -4.60 6.25
C VAL A 157 4.21 -4.65 4.82
N LEU A 158 4.39 -3.56 4.08
CA LEU A 158 4.27 -3.58 2.63
C LEU A 158 5.61 -4.08 2.09
N VAL A 159 5.57 -5.07 1.22
CA VAL A 159 6.74 -5.66 0.57
C VAL A 159 6.55 -5.52 -0.93
N GLU A 160 7.46 -4.83 -1.60
CA GLU A 160 7.43 -4.69 -3.04
C GLU A 160 8.18 -5.86 -3.69
N ILE A 161 7.49 -6.57 -4.58
CA ILE A 161 8.03 -7.69 -5.35
C ILE A 161 7.61 -7.49 -6.81
N GLU A 162 8.56 -7.40 -7.73
CA GLU A 162 8.29 -7.18 -9.16
C GLU A 162 7.40 -5.93 -9.41
N ASN A 163 7.77 -4.79 -8.81
CA ASN A 163 7.03 -3.52 -8.91
C ASN A 163 5.56 -3.59 -8.45
N THR A 164 5.24 -4.53 -7.55
CA THR A 164 3.89 -4.69 -7.00
C THR A 164 3.95 -4.79 -5.48
N ASP A 165 3.14 -4.00 -4.80
CA ASP A 165 3.04 -4.03 -3.34
C ASP A 165 2.19 -5.20 -2.84
N TYR A 166 2.75 -5.94 -1.89
CA TYR A 166 2.08 -7.03 -1.18
C TYR A 166 2.03 -6.75 0.32
N VAL A 167 0.97 -7.23 0.98
CA VAL A 167 0.75 -6.98 2.41
C VAL A 167 1.20 -8.19 3.22
N LEU A 168 2.32 -8.05 3.92
CA LEU A 168 2.83 -9.03 4.86
C LEU A 168 2.26 -8.76 6.27
N THR A 169 1.44 -9.71 6.74
CA THR A 169 0.75 -9.61 8.04
C THR A 169 1.41 -10.42 9.15
N LYS A 170 2.31 -11.33 8.79
CA LYS A 170 3.08 -12.13 9.74
C LYS A 170 4.54 -11.69 9.68
N PRO A 171 5.24 -11.58 10.81
CA PRO A 171 6.68 -11.33 10.78
C PRO A 171 7.37 -12.47 10.02
N ALA A 172 8.16 -12.09 9.02
CA ALA A 172 9.10 -12.94 8.31
C ALA A 172 10.44 -12.20 8.30
N GLU A 173 11.54 -12.92 8.44
CA GLU A 173 12.89 -12.37 8.26
C GLU A 173 13.21 -12.46 6.77
N PHE A 174 13.50 -11.32 6.15
CA PHE A 174 13.92 -11.19 4.75
C PHE A 174 14.70 -9.89 4.60
N TYR A 175 15.48 -9.79 3.52
CA TYR A 175 16.30 -8.65 3.19
C TYR A 175 15.99 -8.16 1.77
N LEU A 176 16.34 -6.89 1.50
CA LEU A 176 16.30 -6.36 0.14
C LEU A 176 17.23 -7.19 -0.76
N GLY A 177 16.73 -7.54 -1.94
CA GLY A 177 17.42 -8.39 -2.91
C GLY A 177 17.22 -9.90 -2.71
N ASP A 178 16.56 -10.34 -1.64
CA ASP A 178 16.20 -11.77 -1.50
C ASP A 178 15.19 -12.17 -2.58
N LYS A 179 15.39 -13.35 -3.16
CA LYS A 179 14.44 -13.93 -4.11
C LYS A 179 13.42 -14.76 -3.34
N VAL A 180 12.18 -14.33 -3.40
CA VAL A 180 11.09 -14.89 -2.58
C VAL A 180 9.99 -15.46 -3.46
N THR A 181 9.39 -16.55 -3.01
CA THR A 181 8.12 -17.06 -3.54
C THR A 181 7.04 -16.80 -2.51
N ILE A 182 6.00 -16.07 -2.92
CA ILE A 182 4.89 -15.72 -2.05
C ILE A 182 3.57 -16.30 -2.57
N ASP A 183 2.78 -16.82 -1.64
CA ASP A 183 1.38 -17.13 -1.88
C ASP A 183 0.51 -16.00 -1.36
N TYR A 184 -0.30 -15.38 -2.22
CA TYR A 184 -1.07 -14.20 -1.87
C TYR A 184 -2.53 -14.28 -2.30
N LEU A 185 -3.35 -13.41 -1.69
CA LEU A 185 -4.76 -13.26 -2.06
C LEU A 185 -4.93 -12.29 -3.24
N PRO A 186 -5.68 -12.67 -4.29
CA PRO A 186 -5.64 -11.98 -5.58
C PRO A 186 -6.02 -10.50 -5.53
N HIS A 187 -6.98 -10.11 -4.68
CA HIS A 187 -7.51 -8.73 -4.66
C HIS A 187 -6.92 -7.87 -3.54
N THR A 188 -6.72 -8.42 -2.35
CA THR A 188 -6.15 -7.73 -1.17
C THR A 188 -4.63 -7.76 -1.14
N LYS A 189 -4.00 -8.61 -1.96
CA LYS A 189 -2.53 -8.81 -2.01
C LYS A 189 -1.91 -9.23 -0.67
N ILE A 190 -2.72 -9.76 0.25
CA ILE A 190 -2.24 -10.26 1.54
C ILE A 190 -1.46 -11.55 1.31
N ILE A 191 -0.21 -11.57 1.78
CA ILE A 191 0.67 -12.73 1.77
C ILE A 191 0.17 -13.74 2.83
N ARG A 192 0.02 -14.98 2.40
CA ARG A 192 -0.45 -16.14 3.17
C ARG A 192 0.71 -17.04 3.56
N ASP A 193 1.61 -17.26 2.60
CA ASP A 193 2.87 -17.97 2.75
C ASP A 193 4.02 -17.21 2.10
N PHE A 194 5.21 -17.33 2.67
CA PHE A 194 6.40 -16.59 2.28
C PHE A 194 7.61 -17.53 2.40
N GLU A 195 8.24 -17.84 1.27
CA GLU A 195 9.39 -18.73 1.20
C GLU A 195 10.56 -18.01 0.51
N ILE A 196 11.74 -18.04 1.12
CA ILE A 196 12.97 -17.55 0.51
C ILE A 196 13.53 -18.68 -0.35
N VAL A 197 13.69 -18.41 -1.65
CA VAL A 197 14.18 -19.39 -2.64
C VAL A 197 15.70 -19.33 -2.75
N GLU A 198 16.22 -18.10 -2.80
CA GLU A 198 17.66 -17.81 -2.83
C GLU A 198 17.89 -16.68 -1.83
N ASP A 199 18.61 -17.00 -0.75
CA ASP A 199 19.16 -15.98 0.15
C ASP A 199 20.12 -15.11 -0.67
N ARG A 200 20.16 -13.80 -0.41
CA ARG A 200 21.30 -13.00 -0.87
C ARG A 200 22.58 -13.70 -0.42
N ILE A 201 23.49 -13.95 -1.35
CA ILE A 201 24.83 -14.47 -1.03
C ILE A 201 25.58 -13.35 -0.29
N THR A 202 25.31 -13.19 1.00
CA THR A 202 26.20 -12.53 1.94
C THR A 202 27.07 -13.60 2.59
N GLU A 203 27.74 -14.42 1.78
CA GLU A 203 28.96 -15.07 2.26
C GLU A 203 30.02 -13.98 2.40
N THR A 204 29.92 -13.19 3.47
CA THR A 204 31.06 -12.45 4.00
C THR A 204 31.98 -13.48 4.65
N THR A 205 32.59 -14.37 3.86
CA THR A 205 33.89 -14.89 4.25
C THR A 205 34.75 -13.65 4.35
N ILE A 206 35.07 -13.20 5.57
CA ILE A 206 35.97 -12.08 5.79
C ILE A 206 37.32 -12.55 5.25
N ALA A 207 37.55 -12.33 3.96
CA ALA A 207 38.83 -12.53 3.35
C ALA A 207 39.81 -11.65 4.14
N PRO A 208 40.97 -12.18 4.54
CA PRO A 208 41.96 -11.37 5.21
C PRO A 208 42.27 -10.14 4.34
N VAL A 209 42.23 -8.96 4.94
CA VAL A 209 42.53 -7.70 4.25
C VAL A 209 43.91 -7.80 3.61
N ASP A 210 44.01 -7.43 2.33
CA ASP A 210 45.28 -7.46 1.61
C ASP A 210 46.27 -6.48 2.30
N PRO A 211 47.52 -6.89 2.56
CA PRO A 211 48.50 -6.01 3.21
C PRO A 211 48.74 -4.67 2.50
N SER A 212 48.49 -4.60 1.18
CA SER A 212 48.63 -3.36 0.38
C SER A 212 47.57 -2.29 0.70
N VAL A 213 46.50 -2.66 1.39
CA VAL A 213 45.38 -1.76 1.73
C VAL A 213 45.61 -1.00 3.04
N ILE A 214 46.34 -1.61 3.99
CA ILE A 214 46.50 -1.07 5.34
C ILE A 214 47.26 0.26 5.27
N ASP A 215 46.65 1.33 5.81
CA ASP A 215 47.16 2.70 5.79
C ASP A 215 47.46 3.24 4.36
N ASN A 216 46.81 2.69 3.33
CA ASN A 216 47.02 3.13 1.96
C ASN A 216 46.32 4.48 1.69
N PRO A 217 47.05 5.51 1.19
CA PRO A 217 46.49 6.85 0.98
C PRO A 217 45.37 6.92 -0.08
N LEU A 218 45.23 5.88 -0.91
CA LEU A 218 44.13 5.74 -1.88
C LEU A 218 42.80 5.38 -1.20
N ALA A 219 42.82 4.91 0.04
CA ALA A 219 41.59 4.69 0.81
C ALA A 219 40.83 6.01 0.96
N GLY A 220 39.54 6.00 0.63
CA GLY A 220 38.70 7.19 0.54
C GLY A 220 37.54 7.00 -0.44
N SER A 221 36.71 8.03 -0.54
CA SER A 221 35.65 8.10 -1.54
C SER A 221 36.05 9.10 -2.62
N TRP A 222 35.98 8.67 -3.88
CA TRP A 222 36.44 9.41 -5.04
C TRP A 222 35.31 9.53 -6.07
N GLU A 223 35.06 10.74 -6.56
CA GLU A 223 33.99 10.98 -7.52
C GLU A 223 34.45 11.84 -8.69
N PHE A 224 33.92 11.54 -9.87
CA PHE A 224 34.00 12.39 -11.06
C PHE A 224 32.61 12.54 -11.65
N SER A 225 32.25 13.76 -12.05
CA SER A 225 30.96 14.07 -12.65
C SER A 225 31.15 15.10 -13.75
N ASP A 226 30.68 14.76 -14.95
CA ASP A 226 30.55 15.65 -16.10
C ASP A 226 29.18 15.42 -16.76
N GLU A 227 28.81 16.20 -17.78
CA GLU A 227 27.49 16.19 -18.41
C GLU A 227 27.03 14.80 -18.92
N ASN A 228 27.98 13.89 -19.22
CA ASN A 228 27.66 12.59 -19.83
C ASN A 228 28.17 11.39 -19.02
N VAL A 229 28.97 11.60 -17.98
CA VAL A 229 29.66 10.53 -17.26
C VAL A 229 29.71 10.84 -15.77
N TYR A 230 29.28 9.88 -14.97
CA TYR A 230 29.50 9.84 -13.53
C TYR A 230 30.34 8.63 -13.15
N ILE A 231 31.36 8.83 -12.34
CA ILE A 231 32.21 7.76 -11.80
C ILE A 231 32.25 7.92 -10.29
N SER A 232 32.00 6.82 -9.57
CA SER A 232 32.19 6.73 -8.13
C SER A 232 33.10 5.54 -7.81
N LEU A 233 34.09 5.78 -6.96
CA LEU A 233 35.03 4.79 -6.48
C LEU A 233 35.20 4.96 -4.96
N LEU A 234 34.75 3.97 -4.21
CA LEU A 234 34.95 3.89 -2.76
C LEU A 234 35.95 2.80 -2.46
N LEU A 235 37.03 3.14 -1.77
CA LEU A 235 38.07 2.22 -1.32
C LEU A 235 38.17 2.29 0.21
N SER A 236 37.77 1.25 0.92
CA SER A 236 37.82 1.24 2.38
C SER A 236 39.17 0.73 2.91
N GLU A 237 39.57 1.19 4.08
CA GLU A 237 40.72 0.65 4.83
C GLU A 237 40.52 -0.82 5.25
N SER A 238 39.27 -1.29 5.26
CA SER A 238 38.93 -2.70 5.50
C SER A 238 39.08 -3.59 4.27
N GLY A 239 39.54 -3.05 3.14
CA GLY A 239 39.74 -3.79 1.89
C GLY A 239 38.50 -3.94 1.03
N SER A 240 37.36 -3.35 1.40
CA SER A 240 36.14 -3.36 0.60
C SER A 240 36.17 -2.24 -0.44
N ALA A 241 35.60 -2.50 -1.61
CA ALA A 241 35.50 -1.52 -2.67
C ALA A 241 34.11 -1.49 -3.30
N ASN A 242 33.70 -0.28 -3.71
CA ASN A 242 32.59 -0.05 -4.62
C ASN A 242 33.12 0.73 -5.82
N TRP A 243 32.77 0.28 -7.03
CA TRP A 243 33.06 1.01 -8.25
C TRP A 243 31.80 1.11 -9.10
N SER A 244 31.55 2.29 -9.65
CA SER A 244 30.48 2.50 -10.62
C SER A 244 30.90 3.51 -11.68
N LYS A 245 30.41 3.26 -12.90
CA LYS A 245 30.52 4.17 -14.04
C LYS A 245 29.13 4.23 -14.67
N ILE A 246 28.57 5.43 -14.76
CA ILE A 246 27.26 5.71 -15.34
C ILE A 246 27.50 6.62 -16.54
N THR A 247 27.01 6.22 -17.70
CA THR A 247 27.15 6.99 -18.96
C THR A 247 25.78 7.31 -19.57
N GLY A 248 25.55 8.57 -19.98
CA GLY A 248 24.35 9.03 -20.70
C GLY A 248 23.12 9.37 -19.83
N ASP A 249 22.01 9.74 -20.49
CA ASP A 249 20.73 10.19 -19.91
C ASP A 249 19.87 9.00 -19.36
N ASP A 250 20.31 8.35 -18.27
CA ASP A 250 19.49 7.48 -17.41
C ASP A 250 19.15 6.05 -17.90
N SER A 251 20.09 5.09 -17.98
CA SER A 251 19.70 3.65 -17.87
C SER A 251 20.81 2.59 -17.67
N GLU A 252 22.08 2.87 -17.87
CA GLU A 252 23.12 1.82 -17.90
C GLU A 252 24.23 2.04 -16.85
N GLY A 253 23.83 2.27 -15.60
CA GLY A 253 24.75 2.26 -14.46
C GLY A 253 24.84 0.86 -13.86
N THR A 254 26.06 0.33 -13.70
CA THR A 254 26.33 -0.88 -12.91
C THR A 254 27.19 -0.51 -11.71
N PHE A 255 26.79 -0.99 -10.54
CA PHE A 255 27.51 -0.87 -9.29
C PHE A 255 28.20 -2.19 -8.98
N TYR A 256 29.52 -2.17 -8.90
CA TYR A 256 30.34 -3.34 -8.62
C TYR A 256 30.83 -3.28 -7.18
N TYR A 257 30.71 -4.39 -6.48
CA TYR A 257 31.09 -4.54 -5.07
C TYR A 257 32.11 -5.65 -4.94
N GLY A 258 33.11 -5.44 -4.11
CA GLY A 258 34.17 -6.42 -3.97
C GLY A 258 35.22 -6.04 -2.95
N ASN A 259 36.39 -6.67 -3.09
CA ASN A 259 37.58 -6.32 -2.32
C ASN A 259 38.65 -5.75 -3.23
N TRP A 260 39.42 -4.77 -2.75
CA TRP A 260 40.49 -4.18 -3.53
C TRP A 260 41.89 -4.50 -3.01
N LYS A 261 42.86 -4.42 -3.91
CA LYS A 261 44.30 -4.47 -3.65
C LYS A 261 44.99 -3.41 -4.49
N TYR A 262 46.14 -2.93 -4.04
CA TYR A 262 46.95 -1.96 -4.79
C TYR A 262 48.30 -2.56 -5.15
N ASP A 263 48.63 -2.54 -6.43
CA ASP A 263 49.95 -2.88 -6.93
C ASP A 263 50.78 -1.61 -7.12
N GLU A 264 51.72 -1.35 -6.21
CA GLU A 264 52.60 -0.19 -6.28
C GLU A 264 53.56 -0.22 -7.48
N THR A 265 53.91 -1.42 -7.98
CA THR A 265 54.83 -1.58 -9.12
C THR A 265 54.16 -1.17 -10.42
N ASN A 266 52.93 -1.63 -10.62
CA ASN A 266 52.14 -1.35 -11.81
C ASN A 266 51.28 -0.09 -11.67
N LYS A 267 51.20 0.49 -10.46
CA LYS A 267 50.29 1.57 -10.09
C LYS A 267 48.85 1.26 -10.48
N SER A 268 48.35 0.09 -10.07
CA SER A 268 47.00 -0.33 -10.41
C SER A 268 46.21 -0.71 -9.18
N ILE A 269 44.93 -0.33 -9.17
CA ILE A 269 43.94 -0.82 -8.22
C ILE A 269 43.22 -1.98 -8.90
N THR A 270 43.21 -3.14 -8.26
CA THR A 270 42.42 -4.29 -8.73
C THR A 270 41.28 -4.51 -7.76
N ILE A 271 40.05 -4.53 -8.26
CA ILE A 271 38.83 -4.85 -7.51
C ILE A 271 38.41 -6.28 -7.89
N ASN A 272 38.51 -7.20 -6.94
CA ASN A 272 37.95 -8.56 -7.07
C ASN A 272 36.46 -8.48 -6.79
N VAL A 273 35.63 -8.56 -7.82
CA VAL A 273 34.19 -8.34 -7.73
C VAL A 273 33.51 -9.58 -7.18
N THR A 274 32.68 -9.38 -6.15
CA THR A 274 31.87 -10.43 -5.52
C THR A 274 30.40 -10.31 -5.86
N SER A 275 29.94 -9.14 -6.27
CA SER A 275 28.58 -8.89 -6.73
C SER A 275 28.50 -7.62 -7.58
N ALA A 276 27.49 -7.54 -8.44
CA ALA A 276 27.15 -6.32 -9.15
C ALA A 276 25.64 -6.14 -9.24
N GLU A 277 25.20 -4.89 -9.23
CA GLU A 277 23.79 -4.49 -9.25
C GLU A 277 23.60 -3.41 -10.34
N ASP A 278 22.47 -3.43 -11.05
CA ASP A 278 22.11 -2.36 -11.98
C ASP A 278 21.48 -1.16 -11.26
N HIS A 279 21.08 -0.12 -12.03
CA HIS A 279 20.39 1.06 -11.50
C HIS A 279 19.04 0.76 -10.82
N SER A 280 18.47 -0.42 -11.05
CA SER A 280 17.24 -0.92 -10.42
C SER A 280 17.53 -1.88 -9.26
N TRP A 281 18.80 -1.97 -8.82
CA TRP A 281 19.27 -2.84 -7.74
C TRP A 281 19.09 -4.34 -8.03
N GLN A 282 19.00 -4.72 -9.30
CA GLN A 282 18.91 -6.11 -9.71
C GLN A 282 20.31 -6.70 -9.88
N PRO A 283 20.57 -7.94 -9.41
CA PRO A 283 21.84 -8.61 -9.65
C PRO A 283 22.11 -8.77 -11.15
N VAL A 284 23.31 -8.41 -11.58
CA VAL A 284 23.75 -8.56 -12.98
C VAL A 284 25.02 -9.41 -13.09
N GLU A 285 25.29 -9.92 -14.28
CA GLU A 285 26.58 -10.58 -14.56
C GLU A 285 27.74 -9.58 -14.42
N TYR A 286 28.85 -10.03 -13.84
CA TYR A 286 30.01 -9.19 -13.56
C TYR A 286 31.33 -9.89 -13.88
N PRO A 287 32.39 -9.13 -14.23
CA PRO A 287 33.74 -9.68 -14.37
C PRO A 287 34.32 -10.03 -13.00
N GLU A 288 35.15 -11.07 -12.92
CA GLU A 288 35.78 -11.49 -11.65
C GLU A 288 36.74 -10.43 -11.08
N GLU A 289 37.43 -9.69 -11.95
CA GLU A 289 38.38 -8.64 -11.57
C GLU A 289 38.19 -7.39 -12.46
N ILE A 290 38.35 -6.21 -11.85
CA ILE A 290 38.35 -4.91 -12.52
C ILE A 290 39.67 -4.20 -12.18
N ASP A 291 40.43 -3.85 -13.21
CA ASP A 291 41.70 -3.14 -13.05
C ASP A 291 41.56 -1.66 -13.42
N ILE A 292 41.96 -0.79 -12.50
CA ILE A 292 41.98 0.65 -12.66
C ILE A 292 43.42 1.12 -12.58
N GLN A 293 43.92 1.72 -13.65
CA GLN A 293 45.28 2.26 -13.68
C GLN A 293 45.34 3.60 -12.97
N VAL A 294 46.30 3.79 -12.06
CA VAL A 294 46.51 5.02 -11.30
C VAL A 294 47.67 5.78 -11.92
N ALA A 295 47.37 6.93 -12.54
CA ALA A 295 48.39 7.80 -13.10
C ALA A 295 49.12 8.56 -11.99
N THR A 296 48.36 9.29 -11.18
CA THR A 296 48.83 10.07 -10.04
C THR A 296 47.76 10.15 -8.95
N PHE A 297 48.16 10.41 -7.71
CA PHE A 297 47.22 10.72 -6.64
C PHE A 297 47.81 11.79 -5.71
N THR A 298 46.94 12.61 -5.14
CA THR A 298 47.22 13.61 -4.10
C THR A 298 46.22 13.46 -2.96
N GLU A 299 46.25 14.36 -1.97
CA GLU A 299 45.26 14.35 -0.88
C GLU A 299 43.82 14.55 -1.40
N ASP A 300 43.64 15.36 -2.45
CA ASP A 300 42.31 15.78 -2.92
C ASP A 300 41.94 15.21 -4.31
N THR A 301 42.91 14.66 -5.05
CA THR A 301 42.70 14.23 -6.44
C THR A 301 43.30 12.85 -6.72
N LEU A 302 42.55 12.04 -7.46
CA LEU A 302 43.00 10.74 -7.96
C LEU A 302 42.86 10.70 -9.48
N GLU A 303 43.98 10.67 -10.19
CA GLU A 303 44.00 10.52 -11.65
C GLU A 303 44.06 9.04 -12.01
N VAL A 304 43.01 8.55 -12.66
CA VAL A 304 42.91 7.16 -13.10
C VAL A 304 42.73 7.06 -14.62
N GLU A 305 43.09 5.90 -15.16
CA GLU A 305 42.80 5.51 -16.53
C GLU A 305 41.91 4.25 -16.51
N ILE A 306 40.72 4.39 -17.10
CA ILE A 306 39.68 3.36 -17.17
C ILE A 306 39.28 3.24 -18.65
N ASP A 307 39.32 2.03 -19.21
CA ASP A 307 39.02 1.77 -20.64
C ASP A 307 39.87 2.60 -21.63
N GLY A 308 41.06 3.06 -21.22
CA GLY A 308 41.93 3.93 -22.01
C GLY A 308 41.55 5.42 -21.97
N GLU A 309 40.56 5.80 -21.16
CA GLU A 309 40.17 7.19 -20.89
C GLU A 309 40.67 7.64 -19.51
N LYS A 310 41.10 8.90 -19.42
CA LYS A 310 41.65 9.46 -18.18
C LYS A 310 40.60 10.29 -17.44
N PHE A 311 40.47 10.03 -16.15
CA PHE A 311 39.55 10.71 -15.26
C PHE A 311 40.30 11.28 -14.06
N SER A 312 39.93 12.49 -13.65
CA SER A 312 40.44 13.14 -12.44
C SER A 312 39.35 13.13 -11.39
N LEU A 313 39.35 12.13 -10.51
CA LEU A 313 38.38 12.00 -9.44
C LEU A 313 38.77 12.94 -8.29
N THR A 314 37.76 13.55 -7.68
CA THR A 314 37.91 14.41 -6.51
C THR A 314 37.56 13.62 -5.26
N ARG A 315 38.35 13.80 -4.21
CA ARG A 315 38.08 13.17 -2.92
C ARG A 315 36.86 13.82 -2.25
N MET A 316 35.94 12.98 -1.79
CA MET A 316 34.74 13.43 -1.06
C MET A 316 34.89 13.27 0.45
N TRP A 317 35.60 12.21 0.89
CA TRP A 317 35.77 11.86 2.31
C TRP A 317 37.14 11.21 2.58
#